data_AF-A0A836TCS6-F1
#
_entry.id   AF-A0A836TCS6-F1
#
_cell.length_a   1.000
_cell.length_b   1.000
_cell.length_c   1.000
_cell.angle_alpha   90.00
_cell.angle_beta   90.00
_cell.angle_gamma   90.00
#
_symmetry.space_group_name_H-M   'P 1'
#
loop_
_entity.id
_entity.type
_entity.pdbx_description
1 polymer ?
#
loop_
_entity_poly.entity_id
_entity_poly.type
_entity_poly.pdbx_seq_one_letter_code
_entity_poly.pdbx_strand_id
1 'polypeptide(L)'
;MNNLKGKKIALVYHNSAYGKEPIKTLEVLSAKYGFKFLKYPVNHPGLEQKSTWLKIGRQTKPDFTIIFGWGVMTQTSIKEAKANGYPVSKIIGNWWSGSENDTRPAGSASVGYKAAGFHTIGKEYPLHRGILDKVYAAGKGSGEKSVVGEVLYNRALVQGVIFTEAIRAAHKKYGNIAINGKQLAWGYEHVNLTAARLEELGLGGFMKPLKITCANHEGENNLLIHEWDGNNWINPSKWYKPMYDVTRPMIEASAAAYAKEKGITPRSNCN
;
A
#
# COMPACT_ATOMS: atom_id res chain seq x y z
N MET A 1 7.70 19.85 -10.20
CA MET A 1 8.54 18.86 -9.48
C MET A 1 10.04 19.22 -9.54
N ASN A 2 10.40 20.51 -9.70
CA ASN A 2 11.78 20.97 -9.93
C ASN A 2 12.68 20.99 -8.67
N ASN A 3 12.29 20.31 -7.59
CA ASN A 3 12.92 20.45 -6.27
C ASN A 3 13.59 19.16 -5.75
N LEU A 4 13.73 18.12 -6.60
CA LEU A 4 14.39 16.86 -6.21
C LEU A 4 15.86 16.80 -6.65
N LYS A 5 16.29 17.64 -7.60
CA LYS A 5 17.66 17.64 -8.09
C LYS A 5 18.65 17.90 -6.95
N GLY A 6 19.66 17.04 -6.82
CA GLY A 6 20.69 17.12 -5.78
C GLY A 6 20.26 16.62 -4.40
N LYS A 7 18.97 16.37 -4.17
CA LYS A 7 18.46 15.78 -2.92
C LYS A 7 18.95 14.33 -2.78
N LYS A 8 19.03 13.84 -1.55
CA LYS A 8 19.34 12.43 -1.26
C LYS A 8 18.07 11.72 -0.80
N ILE A 9 17.70 10.63 -1.46
CA ILE A 9 16.58 9.77 -1.06
C ILE A 9 17.14 8.39 -0.76
N ALA A 10 16.91 7.90 0.45
CA ALA A 10 17.31 6.57 0.85
C ALA A 10 16.13 5.59 0.76
N LEU A 11 16.41 4.34 0.40
CA LEU A 11 15.52 3.21 0.57
C LEU A 11 16.13 2.26 1.61
N VAL A 12 15.45 2.10 2.74
CA VAL A 12 15.72 1.04 3.72
C VAL A 12 14.71 -0.07 3.45
N TYR A 13 15.17 -1.26 3.11
CA TYR A 13 14.28 -2.31 2.60
C TYR A 13 14.62 -3.70 3.12
N HIS A 14 13.57 -4.50 3.32
CA HIS A 14 13.73 -5.91 3.65
C HIS A 14 14.44 -6.62 2.49
N ASN A 15 15.53 -7.35 2.76
CA ASN A 15 16.35 -7.99 1.73
C ASN A 15 15.70 -9.26 1.15
N SER A 16 14.50 -9.13 0.60
CA SER A 16 13.73 -10.14 -0.12
C SER A 16 13.26 -9.58 -1.47
N ALA A 17 12.54 -10.39 -2.26
CA ALA A 17 11.91 -9.93 -3.49
C ALA A 17 11.04 -8.69 -3.25
N TYR A 18 10.16 -8.77 -2.24
CA TYR A 18 9.28 -7.68 -1.81
C TYR A 18 10.02 -6.35 -1.59
N GLY A 19 11.06 -6.32 -0.74
CA GLY A 19 11.74 -5.04 -0.45
C GLY A 19 12.57 -4.51 -1.63
N LYS A 20 12.88 -5.35 -2.61
CA LYS A 20 13.59 -4.97 -3.84
C LYS A 20 12.67 -4.44 -4.93
N GLU A 21 11.36 -4.67 -4.86
CA GLU A 21 10.36 -4.21 -5.83
C GLU A 21 10.51 -2.74 -6.27
N PRO A 22 10.69 -1.76 -5.36
CA PRO A 22 10.72 -0.34 -5.78
C PRO A 22 12.06 0.10 -6.38
N ILE A 23 13.12 -0.73 -6.30
CA ILE A 23 14.49 -0.30 -6.65
C ILE A 23 14.58 0.20 -8.08
N LYS A 24 14.11 -0.58 -9.05
CA LYS A 24 14.18 -0.21 -10.48
C LYS A 24 13.42 1.08 -10.76
N THR A 25 12.23 1.24 -10.17
CA THR A 25 11.42 2.45 -10.33
C THR A 25 12.12 3.66 -9.72
N LEU A 26 12.71 3.53 -8.52
CA LEU A 26 13.45 4.62 -7.87
C LEU A 26 14.74 4.98 -8.62
N GLU A 27 15.40 4.03 -9.28
CA GLU A 27 16.55 4.30 -10.15
C GLU A 27 16.15 5.12 -11.38
N VAL A 28 15.04 4.76 -12.05
CA VAL A 28 14.50 5.54 -13.17
C VAL A 28 14.10 6.95 -12.73
N LEU A 29 13.42 7.07 -11.58
CA LEU A 29 13.04 8.36 -11.01
C LEU A 29 14.27 9.19 -10.59
N SER A 30 15.32 8.55 -10.08
CA SER A 30 16.59 9.18 -9.72
C SER A 30 17.26 9.78 -10.94
N ALA A 31 17.33 9.05 -12.05
CA ALA A 31 17.83 9.56 -13.32
C ALA A 31 16.96 10.70 -13.87
N LYS A 32 15.63 10.55 -13.84
CA LYS A 32 14.67 11.54 -14.37
C LYS A 32 14.67 12.86 -13.57
N TYR A 33 14.78 12.80 -12.25
CA TYR A 33 14.63 13.98 -11.37
C TYR A 33 15.93 14.44 -10.70
N GLY A 34 17.04 13.73 -10.91
CA GLY A 34 18.39 14.13 -10.49
C GLY A 34 18.65 14.05 -8.98
N PHE A 35 17.85 13.30 -8.22
CA PHE A 35 18.17 13.01 -6.81
C PHE A 35 19.18 11.87 -6.71
N LYS A 36 20.01 11.86 -5.66
CA LYS A 36 20.93 10.77 -5.33
C LYS A 36 20.17 9.67 -4.61
N PHE A 37 20.09 8.49 -5.22
CA PHE A 37 19.44 7.32 -4.64
C PHE A 37 20.40 6.48 -3.80
N LEU A 38 20.05 6.20 -2.55
CA LEU A 38 20.83 5.38 -1.62
C LEU A 38 20.03 4.12 -1.25
N LYS A 39 20.70 2.97 -1.22
CA LYS A 39 20.07 1.67 -0.95
C LYS A 39 20.67 1.06 0.32
N TYR A 40 19.81 0.63 1.24
CA TYR A 40 20.18 0.02 2.50
C TYR A 40 19.38 -1.28 2.71
N PRO A 41 19.91 -2.43 2.29
CA PRO A 41 19.28 -3.70 2.56
C PRO A 41 19.31 -4.01 4.06
N VAL A 42 18.25 -4.62 4.56
CA VAL A 42 18.16 -5.14 5.93
C VAL A 42 17.78 -6.62 5.83
N ASN A 43 18.64 -7.49 6.36
CA ASN A 43 18.40 -8.94 6.32
C ASN A 43 17.29 -9.33 7.29
N HIS A 44 16.53 -10.36 6.92
CA HIS A 44 15.55 -10.98 7.82
C HIS A 44 16.23 -11.44 9.13
N PRO A 45 15.62 -11.25 10.32
CA PRO A 45 14.26 -10.72 10.59
C PRO A 45 14.16 -9.18 10.66
N GLY A 46 15.24 -8.45 10.43
CA GLY A 46 15.25 -6.99 10.44
C GLY A 46 15.39 -6.35 11.81
N LEU A 47 15.99 -7.05 12.77
CA LEU A 47 16.33 -6.51 14.08
C LEU A 47 17.67 -5.75 14.08
N GLU A 48 18.65 -6.24 13.32
CA GLU A 48 19.98 -5.63 13.25
C GLU A 48 20.02 -4.50 12.23
N GLN A 49 19.79 -3.27 12.70
CA GLN A 49 19.76 -2.07 11.83
C GLN A 49 20.65 -0.91 12.30
N LYS A 50 21.32 -1.06 13.45
CA LYS A 50 22.11 0.01 14.08
C LYS A 50 23.15 0.62 13.14
N SER A 51 23.88 -0.20 12.39
CA SER A 51 24.90 0.29 11.43
C SER A 51 24.27 1.09 10.28
N THR A 52 23.14 0.61 9.76
CA THR A 52 22.36 1.31 8.72
C THR A 52 21.90 2.67 9.21
N TRP A 53 21.28 2.74 10.39
CA TRP A 53 20.74 4.01 10.91
C TRP A 53 21.82 4.95 11.45
N LEU A 54 22.94 4.43 11.96
CA LEU A 54 24.12 5.24 12.25
C LEU A 54 24.64 5.91 10.98
N LYS A 55 24.77 5.16 9.88
CA LYS A 55 25.19 5.71 8.58
C LYS A 55 24.18 6.74 8.06
N ILE A 56 22.88 6.46 8.15
CA ILE A 56 21.82 7.40 7.74
C ILE A 56 21.85 8.69 8.57
N GLY A 57 21.86 8.58 9.90
CA GLY A 57 21.79 9.72 10.81
C GLY A 57 23.07 10.55 10.90
N ARG A 58 24.24 9.91 10.77
CA ARG A 58 25.54 10.58 10.99
C ARG A 58 26.30 10.91 9.71
N GLN A 59 26.21 10.08 8.67
CA GLN A 59 27.06 10.21 7.49
C GLN A 59 26.27 10.68 6.26
N THR A 60 25.29 9.90 5.81
CA THR A 60 24.65 10.18 4.52
C THR A 60 23.59 11.26 4.60
N LYS A 61 22.88 11.35 5.74
CA LYS A 61 21.85 12.34 6.07
C LYS A 61 20.90 12.62 4.89
N PRO A 62 20.14 11.61 4.42
CA PRO A 62 19.24 11.79 3.29
C PRO A 62 18.10 12.77 3.63
N ASP A 63 17.64 13.52 2.64
CA ASP A 63 16.53 14.46 2.78
C ASP A 63 15.22 13.71 3.12
N PHE A 64 15.03 12.53 2.56
CA PHE A 64 13.93 11.61 2.86
C PHE A 64 14.40 10.15 2.86
N THR A 65 13.74 9.32 3.66
CA THR A 65 13.97 7.87 3.68
C THR A 65 12.66 7.14 3.44
N ILE A 66 12.66 6.24 2.47
CA ILE A 66 11.55 5.33 2.17
C ILE A 66 11.81 4.03 2.91
N ILE A 67 10.80 3.49 3.58
CA ILE A 67 10.86 2.16 4.21
C ILE A 67 9.99 1.19 3.41
N PHE A 68 10.61 0.14 2.87
CA PHE A 68 9.95 -1.09 2.41
C PHE A 68 10.23 -2.20 3.42
N GLY A 69 9.65 -2.05 4.60
CA GLY A 69 9.74 -2.98 5.71
C GLY A 69 8.47 -3.80 5.87
N TRP A 70 8.44 -4.64 6.89
CA TRP A 70 7.24 -5.33 7.34
C TRP A 70 7.43 -5.77 8.80
N GLY A 71 6.38 -5.59 9.61
CA GLY A 71 6.34 -6.06 10.99
C GLY A 71 7.49 -5.52 11.84
N VAL A 72 8.23 -6.42 12.50
CA VAL A 72 9.28 -6.04 13.46
C VAL A 72 10.37 -5.15 12.84
N MET A 73 10.65 -5.30 11.54
CA MET A 73 11.63 -4.46 10.85
C MET A 73 11.24 -2.97 10.86
N THR A 74 9.96 -2.65 10.73
CA THR A 74 9.50 -1.25 10.64
C THR A 74 9.65 -0.55 11.98
N GLN A 75 9.16 -1.15 13.07
CA GLN A 75 9.28 -0.56 14.41
C GLN A 75 10.75 -0.40 14.83
N THR A 76 11.62 -1.35 14.47
CA THR A 76 13.07 -1.26 14.72
C THR A 76 13.68 -0.10 13.94
N SER A 77 13.29 0.07 12.67
CA SER A 77 13.74 1.19 11.85
C SER A 77 13.41 2.55 12.48
N ILE A 78 12.18 2.69 12.98
CA ILE A 78 11.70 3.93 13.62
C ILE A 78 12.49 4.21 14.91
N LYS A 79 12.68 3.20 15.77
CA LYS A 79 13.46 3.31 17.01
C LYS A 79 14.90 3.72 16.74
N GLU A 80 15.56 3.04 15.79
CA GLU A 80 16.94 3.29 15.42
C GLU A 80 17.12 4.66 14.75
N ALA A 81 16.18 5.08 13.90
CA ALA A 81 16.20 6.42 13.31
C ALA A 81 16.19 7.50 14.40
N LYS A 82 15.27 7.38 15.37
CA LYS A 82 15.16 8.31 16.50
C LYS A 82 16.44 8.29 17.36
N ALA A 83 16.96 7.12 17.71
CA ALA A 83 18.18 6.97 18.51
C ALA A 83 19.41 7.60 17.82
N ASN A 84 19.45 7.56 16.48
CA ASN A 84 20.53 8.15 15.69
C ASN A 84 20.28 9.61 15.27
N GLY A 85 19.23 10.25 15.80
CA GLY A 85 18.91 11.66 15.56
C GLY A 85 18.38 11.95 14.14
N TYR A 86 17.94 10.93 13.40
CA TYR A 86 17.29 11.12 12.11
C TYR A 86 15.80 11.48 12.31
N PRO A 87 15.28 12.58 11.74
CA PRO A 87 13.89 12.97 11.94
C PRO A 87 12.92 11.95 11.37
N VAL A 88 12.11 11.34 12.24
CA VAL A 88 11.11 10.32 11.85
C VAL A 88 10.05 10.90 10.89
N SER A 89 9.79 12.21 10.95
CA SER A 89 8.93 12.93 10.02
C SER A 89 9.42 13.01 8.56
N LYS A 90 10.69 12.63 8.32
CA LYS A 90 11.30 12.47 6.98
C LYS A 90 11.25 11.02 6.47
N ILE A 91 10.69 10.11 7.26
CA ILE A 91 10.54 8.71 6.90
C ILE A 91 9.14 8.48 6.34
N ILE A 92 9.05 7.81 5.19
CA ILE A 92 7.79 7.42 4.56
C ILE A 92 7.83 5.90 4.32
N GLY A 93 7.05 5.17 5.10
CA GLY A 93 6.78 3.75 4.87
C GLY A 93 5.95 3.53 3.61
N ASN A 94 6.15 2.40 2.96
CA ASN A 94 5.15 1.90 2.01
C ASN A 94 3.89 1.46 2.77
N TRP A 95 2.85 1.03 2.04
CA TRP A 95 1.61 0.62 2.69
C TRP A 95 1.82 -0.51 3.70
N TRP A 96 2.63 -1.52 3.42
CA TRP A 96 2.89 -2.61 4.39
C TRP A 96 3.65 -2.18 5.65
N SER A 97 4.26 -1.00 5.64
CA SER A 97 5.00 -0.41 6.76
C SER A 97 4.20 0.71 7.46
N GLY A 98 2.87 0.62 7.43
CA GLY A 98 1.95 1.68 7.85
C GLY A 98 0.82 1.21 8.74
N SER A 99 1.01 0.11 9.47
CA SER A 99 0.02 -0.38 10.44
C SER A 99 0.32 0.10 11.85
N GLU A 100 -0.67 -0.03 12.72
CA GLU A 100 -0.56 0.21 14.15
C GLU A 100 0.52 -0.68 14.81
N ASN A 101 0.74 -1.88 14.27
CA ASN A 101 1.80 -2.80 14.73
C ASN A 101 3.21 -2.34 14.36
N ASP A 102 3.34 -1.46 13.36
CA ASP A 102 4.62 -0.88 12.96
C ASP A 102 4.99 0.34 13.84
N THR A 103 4.00 1.04 14.39
CA THR A 103 4.18 2.32 15.11
C THR A 103 4.04 2.22 16.61
N ARG A 104 2.98 1.58 17.13
CA ARG A 104 2.71 1.48 18.58
C ARG A 104 3.90 0.92 19.36
N PRO A 105 4.58 -0.16 18.93
CA PRO A 105 5.73 -0.70 19.67
C PRO A 105 6.95 0.24 19.71
N ALA A 106 7.02 1.23 18.83
CA ALA A 106 8.05 2.28 18.84
C ALA A 106 7.69 3.46 19.75
N GLY A 107 6.48 3.49 20.32
CA GLY A 107 6.05 4.52 21.27
C GLY A 107 6.25 5.93 20.73
N SER A 108 6.73 6.85 21.57
CA SER A 108 6.96 8.25 21.19
C SER A 108 7.99 8.44 20.08
N ALA A 109 8.84 7.44 19.78
CA ALA A 109 9.75 7.50 18.64
C ALA A 109 9.01 7.53 17.29
N SER A 110 7.78 7.01 17.23
CA SER A 110 6.98 6.95 16.00
C SER A 110 6.20 8.22 15.67
N VAL A 111 6.16 9.22 16.56
CA VAL A 111 5.42 10.47 16.32
C VAL A 111 5.96 11.20 15.09
N GLY A 112 5.06 11.53 14.17
CA GLY A 112 5.35 12.14 12.88
C GLY A 112 5.75 11.15 11.78
N TYR A 113 5.85 9.85 12.07
CA TYR A 113 6.11 8.83 11.05
C TYR A 113 5.01 8.84 9.99
N LYS A 114 5.39 8.66 8.72
CA LYS A 114 4.44 8.66 7.60
C LYS A 114 4.43 7.32 6.92
N ALA A 115 3.28 6.94 6.36
CA ALA A 115 3.17 5.77 5.52
C ALA A 115 2.13 5.96 4.41
N ALA A 116 2.39 5.32 3.26
CA ALA A 116 1.44 5.29 2.16
C ALA A 116 0.21 4.43 2.50
N GLY A 117 -0.94 4.76 1.92
CA GLY A 117 -2.17 3.97 1.99
C GLY A 117 -3.00 4.14 0.71
N PHE A 118 -4.01 3.31 0.52
CA PHE A 118 -4.95 3.37 -0.62
C PHE A 118 -6.42 3.45 -0.17
N HIS A 119 -6.63 3.63 1.14
CA HIS A 119 -7.90 3.85 1.78
C HIS A 119 -7.67 4.80 2.97
N THR A 120 -8.71 5.47 3.44
CA THR A 120 -8.69 6.22 4.68
C THR A 120 -8.64 5.27 5.89
N ILE A 121 -8.36 5.82 7.06
CA ILE A 121 -8.32 5.08 8.34
C ILE A 121 -9.63 5.24 9.11
N GLY A 122 -9.81 4.41 10.13
CA GLY A 122 -10.90 4.48 11.08
C GLY A 122 -12.05 3.53 10.76
N LYS A 123 -13.09 3.57 11.61
CA LYS A 123 -14.25 2.66 11.60
C LYS A 123 -15.60 3.39 11.56
N GLU A 124 -15.60 4.67 11.23
CA GLU A 124 -16.81 5.51 11.32
C GLU A 124 -17.75 5.39 10.10
N TYR A 125 -17.42 4.52 9.16
CA TYR A 125 -18.21 4.29 7.96
C TYR A 125 -19.41 3.36 8.23
N PRO A 126 -20.55 3.56 7.55
CA PRO A 126 -21.72 2.69 7.71
C PRO A 126 -21.42 1.20 7.54
N LEU A 127 -20.50 0.81 6.65
CA LEU A 127 -20.13 -0.60 6.49
C LEU A 127 -19.50 -1.18 7.76
N HIS A 128 -18.58 -0.46 8.39
CA HIS A 128 -17.96 -0.88 9.66
C HIS A 128 -19.00 -1.02 10.76
N ARG A 129 -19.92 -0.07 10.90
CA ARG A 129 -21.04 -0.16 11.85
C ARG A 129 -21.88 -1.41 11.59
N GLY A 130 -22.24 -1.66 10.33
CA GLY A 130 -22.96 -2.87 9.93
C GLY A 130 -22.22 -4.17 10.30
N ILE A 131 -20.89 -4.19 10.18
CA ILE A 131 -20.08 -5.34 10.61
C ILE A 131 -20.11 -5.51 12.13
N LEU A 132 -19.93 -4.42 12.88
CA LEU A 132 -19.99 -4.46 14.34
C LEU A 132 -21.35 -4.94 14.85
N ASP A 133 -22.43 -4.47 14.22
CA ASP A 133 -23.80 -4.76 14.64
C ASP A 133 -24.26 -6.15 14.20
N LYS A 134 -23.98 -6.55 12.95
CA LYS A 134 -24.52 -7.81 12.39
C LYS A 134 -23.62 -9.02 12.59
N VAL A 135 -22.31 -8.81 12.67
CA VAL A 135 -21.33 -9.90 12.77
C VAL A 135 -20.83 -10.02 14.20
N TYR A 136 -20.27 -8.93 14.75
CA TYR A 136 -19.69 -8.98 16.10
C TYR A 136 -20.74 -9.09 17.20
N ALA A 137 -21.84 -8.34 17.14
CA ALA A 137 -22.89 -8.44 18.16
C ALA A 137 -23.59 -9.82 18.17
N ALA A 138 -23.58 -10.54 17.04
CA ALA A 138 -24.05 -11.91 16.94
C ALA A 138 -23.01 -12.97 17.37
N GLY A 139 -21.85 -12.56 17.89
CA GLY A 139 -20.77 -13.48 18.30
C GLY A 139 -20.06 -14.18 17.15
N LYS A 140 -20.19 -13.68 15.91
CA LYS A 140 -19.62 -14.29 14.69
C LYS A 140 -18.36 -13.58 14.18
N GLY A 141 -17.79 -12.68 14.98
CA GLY A 141 -16.50 -12.05 14.67
C GLY A 141 -15.35 -13.03 14.89
N SER A 142 -14.44 -13.15 13.92
CA SER A 142 -13.31 -14.10 13.98
C SER A 142 -12.04 -13.54 14.65
N GLY A 143 -12.05 -12.30 15.11
CA GLY A 143 -10.90 -11.65 15.74
C GLY A 143 -11.34 -10.57 16.71
N GLU A 144 -10.37 -9.88 17.32
CA GLU A 144 -10.63 -8.84 18.32
C GLU A 144 -11.52 -7.72 17.77
N LYS A 145 -12.53 -7.30 18.53
CA LYS A 145 -13.41 -6.18 18.12
C LYS A 145 -12.66 -4.84 18.08
N SER A 146 -11.61 -4.70 18.89
CA SER A 146 -10.81 -3.48 19.00
C SER A 146 -10.04 -3.12 17.74
N VAL A 147 -9.69 -4.12 16.90
CA VAL A 147 -8.92 -3.89 15.67
C VAL A 147 -9.78 -3.51 14.47
N VAL A 148 -11.11 -3.50 14.59
CA VAL A 148 -12.00 -3.03 13.53
C VAL A 148 -11.70 -1.56 13.24
N GLY A 149 -11.37 -1.24 11.99
CA GLY A 149 -10.97 0.11 11.57
C GLY A 149 -9.46 0.38 11.57
N GLU A 150 -8.67 -0.52 12.16
CA GLU A 150 -7.21 -0.46 12.02
C GLU A 150 -6.80 -0.68 10.57
N VAL A 151 -5.60 -0.20 10.22
CA VAL A 151 -5.16 -0.15 8.82
C VAL A 151 -5.23 -1.53 8.15
N LEU A 152 -4.77 -2.58 8.83
CA LEU A 152 -4.78 -3.94 8.25
C LEU A 152 -6.20 -4.51 8.11
N TYR A 153 -7.09 -4.22 9.06
CA TYR A 153 -8.50 -4.59 8.96
C TYR A 153 -9.15 -3.92 7.75
N ASN A 154 -8.90 -2.62 7.58
CA ASN A 154 -9.44 -1.82 6.50
C ASN A 154 -8.93 -2.27 5.12
N ARG A 155 -7.69 -2.79 5.03
CA ARG A 155 -7.21 -3.42 3.78
C ARG A 155 -7.97 -4.69 3.44
N ALA A 156 -8.20 -5.55 4.43
CA ALA A 156 -8.99 -6.75 4.24
C ALA A 156 -10.44 -6.39 3.83
N LEU A 157 -11.00 -5.32 4.41
CA LEU A 157 -12.31 -4.79 4.02
C LEU A 157 -12.34 -4.36 2.54
N VAL A 158 -11.35 -3.58 2.08
CA VAL A 158 -11.23 -3.19 0.66
C VAL A 158 -11.20 -4.43 -0.24
N GLN A 159 -10.36 -5.41 0.09
CA GLN A 159 -10.26 -6.65 -0.70
C GLN A 159 -11.58 -7.44 -0.70
N GLY A 160 -12.26 -7.53 0.46
CA GLY A 160 -13.56 -8.18 0.58
C GLY A 160 -14.64 -7.50 -0.27
N VAL A 161 -14.63 -6.16 -0.33
CA VAL A 161 -15.53 -5.39 -1.21
C VAL A 161 -15.24 -5.69 -2.67
N ILE A 162 -13.98 -5.61 -3.12
CA ILE A 162 -13.60 -5.88 -4.51
C ILE A 162 -14.00 -7.32 -4.90
N PHE A 163 -13.71 -8.30 -4.05
CA PHE A 163 -14.08 -9.70 -4.28
C PHE A 163 -15.60 -9.89 -4.39
N THR A 164 -16.37 -9.25 -3.49
CA THR A 164 -17.83 -9.33 -3.52
C THR A 164 -18.42 -8.65 -4.76
N GLU A 165 -17.85 -7.52 -5.19
CA GLU A 165 -18.25 -6.85 -6.44
C GLU A 165 -17.88 -7.67 -7.68
N ALA A 166 -16.75 -8.38 -7.67
CA ALA A 166 -16.37 -9.29 -8.75
C ALA A 166 -17.38 -10.45 -8.88
N ILE A 167 -17.77 -11.05 -7.75
CA ILE A 167 -18.84 -12.07 -7.71
C ILE A 167 -20.15 -11.50 -8.24
N ARG A 168 -20.54 -10.30 -7.80
CA ARG A 168 -21.77 -9.63 -8.26
C ARG A 168 -21.75 -9.37 -9.76
N ALA A 169 -20.62 -8.92 -10.31
CA ALA A 169 -20.46 -8.72 -11.75
C ALA A 169 -20.60 -10.05 -12.51
N ALA A 170 -19.94 -11.11 -12.03
CA ALA A 170 -20.07 -12.45 -12.59
C ALA A 170 -21.51 -12.96 -12.55
N HIS A 171 -22.22 -12.81 -11.43
CA HIS A 171 -23.63 -13.21 -11.30
C HIS A 171 -24.54 -12.47 -12.28
N LYS A 172 -24.30 -11.18 -12.52
CA LYS A 172 -25.06 -10.42 -13.54
C LYS A 172 -24.88 -10.99 -14.95
N LYS A 173 -23.71 -11.55 -15.26
CA LYS A 173 -23.40 -12.11 -16.58
C LYS A 173 -23.80 -13.57 -16.75
N TYR A 174 -23.58 -14.39 -15.72
CA TYR A 174 -23.71 -15.85 -15.78
C TYR A 174 -24.91 -16.40 -14.99
N GLY A 175 -25.68 -15.53 -14.34
CA GLY A 175 -26.79 -15.88 -13.44
C GLY A 175 -26.34 -16.06 -12.00
N ASN A 176 -27.31 -16.10 -11.07
CA ASN A 176 -27.08 -16.30 -9.64
C ASN A 176 -26.78 -17.78 -9.33
N ILE A 177 -25.66 -18.27 -9.87
CA ILE A 177 -25.18 -19.65 -9.73
C ILE A 177 -23.86 -19.68 -8.97
N ALA A 178 -23.45 -20.86 -8.51
CA ALA A 178 -22.07 -21.05 -8.07
C ALA A 178 -21.12 -20.80 -9.25
N ILE A 179 -20.30 -19.75 -9.17
CA ILE A 179 -19.35 -19.39 -10.22
C ILE A 179 -18.03 -20.15 -10.08
N ASN A 180 -17.41 -20.48 -11.21
CA ASN A 180 -16.07 -21.07 -11.27
C ASN A 180 -14.97 -19.99 -11.40
N GLY A 181 -13.70 -20.41 -11.36
CA GLY A 181 -12.56 -19.49 -11.42
C GLY A 181 -12.49 -18.62 -12.69
N LYS A 182 -12.92 -19.12 -13.86
CA LYS A 182 -12.95 -18.33 -15.10
C LYS A 182 -14.02 -17.25 -15.06
N GLN A 183 -15.19 -17.58 -14.52
CA GLN A 183 -16.29 -16.63 -14.34
C GLN A 183 -15.96 -15.56 -13.30
N LEU A 184 -15.28 -15.94 -12.21
CA LEU A 184 -14.78 -15.00 -11.22
C LEU A 184 -13.68 -14.08 -11.80
N ALA A 185 -12.73 -14.62 -12.57
CA ALA A 185 -11.73 -13.82 -13.27
C ALA A 185 -12.38 -12.79 -14.21
N TRP A 186 -13.41 -13.20 -14.97
CA TRP A 186 -14.22 -12.27 -15.76
C TRP A 186 -14.89 -11.21 -14.86
N GLY A 187 -15.45 -11.61 -13.72
CA GLY A 187 -16.06 -10.70 -12.75
C GLY A 187 -15.10 -9.64 -12.24
N TYR A 188 -13.85 -10.03 -11.91
CA TYR A 188 -12.79 -9.10 -11.52
C TYR A 188 -12.50 -8.08 -12.61
N GLU A 189 -12.38 -8.51 -13.86
CA GLU A 189 -12.17 -7.62 -15.03
C GLU A 189 -13.35 -6.69 -15.35
N HIS A 190 -14.43 -6.77 -14.58
CA HIS A 190 -15.63 -5.94 -14.71
C HIS A 190 -16.02 -5.26 -13.39
N VAL A 191 -15.14 -5.27 -12.37
CA VAL A 191 -15.35 -4.48 -11.15
C VAL A 191 -15.30 -2.99 -11.50
N ASN A 192 -16.36 -2.28 -11.13
CA ASN A 192 -16.50 -0.84 -11.30
C ASN A 192 -17.08 -0.20 -10.02
N LEU A 193 -16.18 0.18 -9.11
CA LEU A 193 -16.49 0.90 -7.88
C LEU A 193 -16.52 2.40 -8.16
N THR A 194 -17.68 2.91 -8.56
CA THR A 194 -17.91 4.36 -8.71
C THR A 194 -18.05 5.03 -7.34
N ALA A 195 -17.98 6.36 -7.28
CA ALA A 195 -18.26 7.09 -6.04
C ALA A 195 -19.65 6.77 -5.48
N ALA A 196 -20.68 6.76 -6.34
CA ALA A 196 -22.05 6.38 -5.96
C ALA A 196 -22.11 4.94 -5.42
N ARG A 197 -21.40 3.99 -6.04
CA ARG A 197 -21.38 2.61 -5.56
C ARG A 197 -20.69 2.50 -4.20
N LEU A 198 -19.62 3.26 -3.96
CA LEU A 198 -18.97 3.34 -2.66
C LEU A 198 -19.90 3.93 -1.59
N GLU A 199 -20.68 4.96 -1.91
CA GLU A 199 -21.71 5.49 -1.00
C GLU A 199 -22.78 4.44 -0.66
N GLU A 200 -23.31 3.73 -1.66
CA GLU A 200 -24.28 2.64 -1.46
C GLU A 200 -23.75 1.52 -0.55
N LEU A 201 -22.45 1.22 -0.67
CA LEU A 201 -21.76 0.24 0.16
C LEU A 201 -21.45 0.77 1.57
N GLY A 202 -21.73 2.04 1.85
CA GLY A 202 -21.41 2.68 3.11
C GLY A 202 -19.92 2.96 3.27
N LEU A 203 -19.22 3.29 2.18
CA LEU A 203 -17.78 3.57 2.09
C LEU A 203 -17.50 4.89 1.36
N GLY A 204 -18.44 5.83 1.40
CA GLY A 204 -18.30 7.17 0.83
C GLY A 204 -17.02 7.88 1.26
N GLY A 205 -16.14 8.22 0.32
CA GLY A 205 -14.86 8.87 0.61
C GLY A 205 -13.81 7.99 1.32
N PHE A 206 -14.09 6.70 1.57
CA PHE A 206 -13.14 5.77 2.18
C PHE A 206 -11.97 5.43 1.26
N MET A 207 -12.24 5.30 -0.03
CA MET A 207 -11.24 5.08 -1.07
C MET A 207 -11.62 5.86 -2.32
N LYS A 208 -10.66 6.03 -3.24
CA LYS A 208 -11.00 6.57 -4.56
C LYS A 208 -11.75 5.52 -5.40
N PRO A 209 -12.57 5.97 -6.36
CA PRO A 209 -13.18 5.07 -7.33
C PRO A 209 -12.13 4.17 -7.98
N LEU A 210 -12.52 2.91 -8.24
CA LEU A 210 -11.65 1.88 -8.78
C LEU A 210 -12.38 1.15 -9.91
N LYS A 211 -11.70 1.00 -11.05
CA LYS A 211 -12.19 0.19 -12.17
C LYS A 211 -11.10 -0.80 -12.57
N ILE A 212 -11.42 -2.08 -12.52
CA ILE A 212 -10.54 -3.16 -12.96
C ILE A 212 -11.00 -3.58 -14.36
N THR A 213 -10.06 -3.81 -15.26
CA THR A 213 -10.30 -4.22 -16.65
C THR A 213 -9.31 -5.30 -17.06
N CYS A 214 -9.51 -6.00 -18.18
CA CYS A 214 -8.50 -6.95 -18.65
C CYS A 214 -7.10 -6.30 -18.82
N ALA A 215 -7.05 -5.08 -19.37
CA ALA A 215 -5.78 -4.37 -19.58
C ALA A 215 -5.16 -3.78 -18.30
N ASN A 216 -5.92 -3.72 -17.20
CA ASN A 216 -5.48 -3.17 -15.93
C ASN A 216 -6.09 -3.93 -14.73
N HIS A 217 -5.36 -4.95 -14.26
CA HIS A 217 -5.72 -5.74 -13.07
C HIS A 217 -5.44 -5.04 -11.73
N GLU A 218 -4.69 -3.94 -11.74
CA GLU A 218 -4.47 -3.09 -10.55
C GLU A 218 -5.68 -2.17 -10.30
N GLY A 219 -6.27 -1.71 -11.39
CA GLY A 219 -7.22 -0.60 -11.46
C GLY A 219 -6.55 0.77 -11.43
N GLU A 220 -7.33 1.85 -11.57
CA GLU A 220 -6.82 3.20 -11.32
C GLU A 220 -6.70 3.42 -9.81
N ASN A 221 -5.47 3.45 -9.31
CA ASN A 221 -5.21 3.55 -7.88
C ASN A 221 -4.70 4.93 -7.50
N ASN A 222 -5.23 5.45 -6.40
CA ASN A 222 -4.75 6.68 -5.80
C ASN A 222 -4.22 6.35 -4.40
N LEU A 223 -3.17 7.05 -4.01
CA LEU A 223 -2.51 6.85 -2.73
C LEU A 223 -2.76 8.05 -1.81
N LEU A 224 -2.72 7.77 -0.51
CA LEU A 224 -2.71 8.72 0.59
C LEU A 224 -1.37 8.58 1.32
N ILE A 225 -0.94 9.64 2.03
CA ILE A 225 0.18 9.56 2.97
C ILE A 225 -0.36 9.89 4.37
N HIS A 226 -0.53 8.87 5.20
CA HIS A 226 -0.94 9.02 6.59
C HIS A 226 0.24 9.47 7.44
N GLU A 227 -0.04 10.18 8.53
CA GLU A 227 0.94 10.55 9.55
C GLU A 227 0.48 9.99 10.90
N TRP A 228 1.42 9.48 11.70
CA TRP A 228 1.16 8.95 13.04
C TRP A 228 1.32 10.04 14.10
N ASP A 229 0.29 10.28 14.90
CA ASP A 229 0.31 11.32 15.94
C ASP A 229 0.90 10.88 17.29
N GLY A 230 1.19 9.58 17.42
CA GLY A 230 1.62 8.94 18.67
C GLY A 230 0.64 7.87 19.16
N ASN A 231 -0.64 8.02 18.83
CA ASN A 231 -1.73 7.15 19.24
C ASN A 231 -2.55 6.63 18.05
N ASN A 232 -2.76 7.46 17.03
CA ASN A 232 -3.57 7.17 15.85
C ASN A 232 -2.86 7.62 14.58
N TRP A 233 -3.23 6.98 13.48
CA TRP A 233 -2.98 7.54 12.16
C TRP A 233 -3.88 8.77 11.96
N ILE A 234 -3.46 9.69 11.10
CA ILE A 234 -4.24 10.85 10.67
C ILE A 234 -4.62 10.66 9.20
N ASN A 235 -5.90 10.88 8.87
CA ASN A 235 -6.38 10.90 7.50
C ASN A 235 -5.84 12.15 6.77
N PRO A 236 -5.09 12.01 5.68
CA PRO A 236 -4.63 13.16 4.92
C PRO A 236 -5.75 13.68 4.03
N SER A 237 -5.68 14.97 3.69
CA SER A 237 -6.64 15.62 2.79
C SER A 237 -6.33 15.38 1.30
N LYS A 238 -5.13 14.93 0.97
CA LYS A 238 -4.62 14.86 -0.40
C LYS A 238 -4.39 13.44 -0.88
N TRP A 239 -4.99 13.15 -2.03
CA TRP A 239 -4.74 11.95 -2.83
C TRP A 239 -3.63 12.20 -3.86
N TYR A 240 -2.82 11.18 -4.11
CA TYR A 240 -1.72 11.19 -5.06
C TYR A 240 -1.97 10.15 -6.14
N LYS A 241 -1.89 10.58 -7.41
CA LYS A 241 -1.90 9.66 -8.54
C LYS A 241 -0.49 9.08 -8.74
N PRO A 242 -0.34 7.77 -8.99
CA PRO A 242 0.90 7.18 -9.43
C PRO A 242 1.43 7.86 -10.71
N MET A 243 2.75 7.84 -10.88
CA MET A 243 3.41 8.32 -12.10
C MET A 243 3.28 7.27 -13.20
N TYR A 244 2.07 7.10 -13.74
CA TYR A 244 1.77 6.10 -14.77
C TYR A 244 2.60 6.28 -16.05
N ASP A 245 3.01 7.50 -16.36
CA ASP A 245 3.96 7.80 -17.44
C ASP A 245 5.32 7.11 -17.26
N VAL A 246 5.69 6.79 -16.01
CA VAL A 246 6.90 6.04 -15.67
C VAL A 246 6.59 4.56 -15.46
N THR A 247 5.57 4.24 -14.66
CA THR A 247 5.33 2.86 -14.21
C THR A 247 4.69 1.99 -15.28
N ARG A 248 3.78 2.52 -16.11
CA ARG A 248 3.05 1.71 -17.11
C ARG A 248 3.98 1.08 -18.14
N PRO A 249 4.93 1.81 -18.77
CA PRO A 249 5.89 1.19 -19.69
C PRO A 249 6.74 0.09 -19.04
N MET A 250 7.11 0.27 -17.76
CA MET A 250 7.89 -0.72 -17.01
C MET A 250 7.08 -2.01 -16.75
N ILE A 251 5.79 -1.87 -16.41
CA ILE A 251 4.87 -2.99 -16.21
C ILE A 251 4.68 -3.76 -17.51
N GLU A 252 4.43 -3.07 -18.62
CA GLU A 252 4.22 -3.68 -19.94
C GLU A 252 5.47 -4.42 -20.43
N ALA A 253 6.66 -3.82 -20.28
CA ALA A 253 7.92 -4.46 -20.60
C ALA A 253 8.17 -5.73 -19.76
N SER A 254 7.89 -5.66 -18.45
CA SER A 254 8.01 -6.81 -17.54
C SER A 254 7.04 -7.93 -17.90
N ALA A 255 5.77 -7.60 -18.17
CA ALA A 255 4.75 -8.56 -18.55
C ALA A 255 5.07 -9.22 -19.91
N ALA A 256 5.53 -8.44 -20.90
CA ALA A 256 5.93 -8.97 -22.20
C ALA A 256 7.14 -9.90 -22.11
N ALA A 257 8.15 -9.55 -21.29
CA ALA A 257 9.31 -10.40 -21.04
C ALA A 257 8.91 -11.73 -20.40
N TYR A 258 8.04 -11.68 -19.37
CA TYR A 258 7.52 -12.88 -18.72
C TYR A 258 6.71 -13.75 -19.71
N ALA A 259 5.84 -13.13 -20.53
CA ALA A 259 5.06 -13.86 -21.52
C ALA A 259 5.95 -14.58 -22.53
N LYS A 260 7.01 -13.91 -23.03
CA LYS A 260 8.00 -14.52 -23.91
C LYS A 260 8.73 -15.68 -23.24
N GLU A 261 9.20 -15.50 -22.00
CA GLU A 261 9.91 -16.53 -21.24
C GLU A 261 9.06 -17.78 -21.02
N LYS A 262 7.77 -17.59 -20.73
CA LYS A 262 6.83 -18.69 -20.44
C LYS A 262 6.07 -19.21 -21.66
N GLY A 263 6.33 -18.69 -22.87
CA GLY A 263 5.59 -19.05 -24.07
C GLY A 263 4.10 -18.70 -24.02
N ILE A 264 3.73 -17.68 -23.24
CA ILE A 264 2.34 -17.22 -23.09
C ILE A 264 2.01 -16.26 -24.23
N THR A 265 0.92 -16.50 -24.94
CA THR A 265 0.36 -15.55 -25.91
C THR A 265 -0.52 -14.53 -25.17
N PRO A 266 -0.21 -13.23 -25.21
CA PRO A 266 -1.07 -12.20 -24.61
C PRO A 266 -2.48 -12.23 -25.19
N ARG A 267 -3.49 -11.97 -24.35
CA ARG A 267 -4.89 -11.89 -24.79
C ARG A 267 -5.07 -10.69 -25.72
N SER A 268 -5.74 -10.91 -26.85
CA SER A 268 -6.01 -9.89 -27.87
C SER A 268 -7.34 -9.14 -27.67
N ASN A 269 -8.21 -9.63 -26.80
CA ASN A 269 -9.57 -9.13 -26.60
C ASN A 269 -9.73 -8.25 -25.34
N CYS A 270 -8.74 -7.42 -25.05
CA CYS A 270 -8.65 -6.65 -23.81
C CYS A 270 -8.80 -5.13 -24.00
N ASN A 271 -9.30 -4.73 -25.17
CA ASN A 271 -9.55 -3.34 -25.57
C ASN A 271 -10.91 -2.86 -25.06
#